data_AF-A0A410H1B8-F1
#
_entry.id   AF-A0A410H1B8-F1
#
_cell.length_a   1.000
_cell.length_b   1.000
_cell.length_c   1.000
_cell.angle_alpha   90.00
_cell.angle_beta   90.00
_cell.angle_gamma   90.00
#
_symmetry.space_group_name_H-M   'P 1'
#
loop_
_entity.id
_entity.type
_entity.pdbx_description
1 polymer ?
#
loop_
_entity_poly.entity_id
_entity_poly.type
_entity_poly.pdbx_seq_one_letter_code
_entity_poly.pdbx_strand_id
1 'polypeptide(L)'
;MVLKRLSVKRQAGFSLVELALVLMIVGLLTAGTLSALSSQREQVKYADSEQALVQTKQALLSFLVVNGFLPCPDSTGDGLENRSNQACDAVAGDVPYRDIGLRLADVRDGFGNRLHYAINADAASLAALQDADHSASFFCSLACAGGSVPVFGLSTPPTASDSGTGNYAVCASGGPACNGASQKQMDGMPVVLVAFNQRGQEGCQDRPVQEQENCDGDAFYWQGGYAPLSDRDGLFDDEIVGVSAYEVKSHYLKNHPGGL
;
A
#
# COMPACT_ATOMS: atom_id res chain seq x y z
N MET A 1 35.00 -10.60 88.11
CA MET A 1 34.76 -9.74 86.93
C MET A 1 34.57 -10.67 85.73
N VAL A 2 33.34 -10.81 85.23
CA VAL A 2 33.00 -11.81 84.20
C VAL A 2 33.33 -11.24 82.82
N LEU A 3 34.29 -11.84 82.12
CA LEU A 3 34.61 -11.50 80.73
C LEU A 3 33.51 -12.03 79.80
N LYS A 4 32.66 -11.13 79.32
CA LYS A 4 31.66 -11.40 78.27
C LYS A 4 32.40 -11.57 76.93
N ARG A 5 32.41 -12.79 76.37
CA ARG A 5 32.91 -13.04 75.01
C ARG A 5 31.98 -12.39 73.99
N LEU A 6 32.51 -11.44 73.21
CA LEU A 6 31.83 -10.87 72.05
C LEU A 6 31.81 -11.90 70.90
N SER A 7 30.62 -12.31 70.49
CA SER A 7 30.42 -13.18 69.33
C SER A 7 30.43 -12.34 68.04
N VAL A 8 31.47 -12.49 67.24
CA VAL A 8 31.55 -11.87 65.90
C VAL A 8 30.63 -12.65 64.96
N LYS A 9 29.54 -12.03 64.51
CA LYS A 9 28.71 -12.60 63.45
C LYS A 9 29.50 -12.56 62.13
N ARG A 10 29.84 -13.73 61.57
CA ARG A 10 30.38 -13.82 60.22
C ARG A 10 29.33 -13.30 59.24
N GLN A 11 29.62 -12.22 58.50
CA GLN A 11 28.81 -11.81 57.36
C GLN A 11 29.03 -12.82 56.23
N ALA A 12 27.97 -13.51 55.82
CA ALA A 12 27.95 -14.23 54.56
C ALA A 12 27.85 -13.17 53.45
N GLY A 13 28.97 -12.88 52.80
CA GLY A 13 28.97 -12.09 51.57
C GLY A 13 28.49 -12.94 50.40
N PHE A 14 27.94 -12.28 49.37
CA PHE A 14 27.61 -12.95 48.11
C PHE A 14 28.87 -13.54 47.47
N SER A 15 28.76 -14.77 46.97
CA SER A 15 29.83 -15.39 46.18
C SER A 15 30.01 -14.66 44.86
N LEU A 16 31.25 -14.56 44.38
CA LEU A 16 31.54 -14.10 43.01
C LEU A 16 30.75 -14.90 41.96
N VAL A 17 30.52 -16.19 42.22
CA VAL A 17 29.74 -17.07 41.34
C VAL A 17 28.25 -16.71 41.36
N GLU A 18 27.70 -16.35 42.53
CA GLU A 18 26.29 -15.93 42.62
C GLU A 18 26.07 -14.61 41.87
N LEU A 19 26.99 -13.65 41.99
CA LEU A 19 26.90 -12.38 41.29
C LEU A 19 27.07 -12.56 39.77
N ALA A 20 27.97 -13.47 39.34
CA ALA A 20 28.11 -13.83 37.93
C ALA A 20 26.84 -14.47 37.36
N LEU A 21 26.19 -15.37 38.12
CA LEU A 21 24.93 -16.00 37.72
C LEU A 21 23.79 -14.97 37.62
N VAL A 22 23.69 -14.04 38.57
CA VAL A 22 22.67 -12.97 38.53
C VAL A 22 22.88 -12.08 37.30
N LEU A 23 24.11 -11.65 37.03
CA LEU A 23 24.40 -10.84 35.84
C LEU A 23 24.15 -11.60 34.54
N MET A 24 24.43 -12.90 34.49
CA MET A 24 24.09 -13.75 33.35
C MET A 24 22.56 -13.78 33.12
N ILE A 25 21.77 -14.01 34.17
CA ILE A 25 20.30 -14.04 34.07
C ILE A 25 19.76 -12.67 33.63
N VAL A 26 20.24 -11.58 34.22
CA VAL A 26 19.85 -10.21 33.83
C VAL A 26 20.24 -9.92 32.38
N GLY A 27 21.44 -10.33 31.94
CA GLY A 27 21.89 -10.21 30.56
C GLY A 27 20.97 -10.94 29.57
N LEU A 28 20.56 -12.16 29.88
CA LEU A 28 19.63 -12.93 29.06
C LEU A 28 18.23 -12.30 29.01
N LEU A 29 17.72 -11.83 30.16
CA LEU A 29 16.40 -11.18 30.23
C LEU A 29 16.36 -9.85 29.47
N THR A 30 17.40 -9.03 29.61
CA THR A 30 17.51 -7.75 28.89
C THR A 30 17.62 -7.97 27.39
N ALA A 31 18.45 -8.93 26.94
CA ALA A 31 18.58 -9.28 25.53
C ALA A 31 17.25 -9.75 24.92
N GLY A 32 16.51 -10.64 25.60
CA GLY A 32 15.21 -11.12 25.13
C GLY A 32 14.12 -10.03 25.11
N THR A 33 14.19 -9.05 26.02
CA THR A 33 13.22 -7.94 26.06
C THR A 33 13.41 -6.97 24.89
N LEU A 34 14.66 -6.72 24.49
CA LEU A 34 14.98 -5.81 23.37
C LEU A 34 14.54 -6.37 22.01
N SER A 35 14.69 -7.68 21.78
CA SER A 35 14.24 -8.31 20.53
C SER A 35 12.72 -8.35 20.40
N ALA A 36 12.00 -8.59 21.50
CA ALA A 36 10.53 -8.54 21.50
C ALA A 36 9.97 -7.13 21.18
N LEU A 37 10.71 -6.07 21.55
CA LEU A 37 10.31 -4.69 21.28
C LEU A 37 10.50 -4.30 19.81
N SER A 38 11.54 -4.80 19.12
CA SER A 38 11.76 -4.50 17.71
C SER A 38 10.68 -5.09 16.81
N SER A 39 10.28 -6.34 17.03
CA SER A 39 9.23 -7.00 16.24
C SER A 39 7.87 -6.32 16.41
N GLN A 40 7.54 -5.83 17.60
CA GLN A 40 6.30 -5.07 17.83
C GLN A 40 6.29 -3.75 17.06
N ARG A 41 7.41 -3.02 17.01
CA ARG A 41 7.49 -1.78 16.24
C ARG A 41 7.30 -2.02 14.75
N GLU A 42 7.84 -3.11 14.24
CA GLU A 42 7.69 -3.48 12.83
C GLU A 42 6.24 -3.80 12.47
N GLN A 43 5.55 -4.58 13.31
CA GLN A 43 4.12 -4.86 13.16
C GLN A 43 3.27 -3.59 13.14
N VAL A 44 3.60 -2.60 13.98
CA VAL A 44 2.92 -1.30 13.97
C VAL A 44 3.12 -0.58 12.64
N LYS A 45 4.32 -0.65 12.04
CA LYS A 45 4.58 -0.02 10.74
C LYS A 45 3.72 -0.62 9.63
N TYR A 46 3.60 -1.94 9.56
CA TYR A 46 2.72 -2.58 8.57
C TYR A 46 1.25 -2.20 8.80
N ALA A 47 0.80 -2.15 10.06
CA ALA A 47 -0.55 -1.65 10.36
C ALA A 47 -0.76 -0.18 9.95
N ASP A 48 0.26 0.67 10.12
CA ASP A 48 0.24 2.06 9.64
C ASP A 48 0.18 2.12 8.10
N SER A 49 0.88 1.23 7.39
CA SER A 49 0.82 1.09 5.93
C SER A 49 -0.58 0.72 5.42
N GLU A 50 -1.20 -0.30 6.01
CA GLU A 50 -2.57 -0.71 5.69
C GLU A 50 -3.55 0.45 5.93
N GLN A 51 -3.39 1.15 7.06
CA GLN A 51 -4.22 2.32 7.38
C GLN A 51 -4.04 3.44 6.34
N ALA A 52 -2.80 3.73 5.92
CA ALA A 52 -2.52 4.75 4.92
C ALA A 52 -3.15 4.38 3.55
N LEU A 53 -3.08 3.11 3.15
CA LEU A 53 -3.71 2.60 1.93
C LEU A 53 -5.23 2.77 1.97
N VAL A 54 -5.88 2.33 3.05
CA VAL A 54 -7.34 2.42 3.23
C VAL A 54 -7.81 3.88 3.29
N GLN A 55 -7.11 4.73 4.03
CA GLN A 55 -7.41 6.16 4.12
C GLN A 55 -7.30 6.84 2.75
N THR A 56 -6.24 6.53 2.00
CA THR A 56 -6.01 7.07 0.65
C THR A 56 -7.10 6.65 -0.31
N LYS A 57 -7.46 5.35 -0.32
CA LYS A 57 -8.59 4.84 -1.11
C LYS A 57 -9.89 5.58 -0.80
N GLN A 58 -10.19 5.80 0.47
CA GLN A 58 -11.41 6.52 0.86
C GLN A 58 -11.38 7.99 0.42
N ALA A 59 -10.23 8.64 0.47
CA ALA A 59 -10.05 10.01 -0.03
C ALA A 59 -10.23 10.10 -1.55
N LEU A 60 -9.67 9.15 -2.31
CA LEU A 60 -9.88 9.04 -3.76
C LEU A 60 -11.37 8.89 -4.11
N LEU A 61 -12.09 8.00 -3.42
CA LEU A 61 -13.53 7.82 -3.62
C LEU A 61 -14.35 9.05 -3.21
N SER A 62 -13.88 9.81 -2.22
CA SER A 62 -14.53 11.07 -1.81
C SER A 62 -14.29 12.18 -2.84
N PHE A 63 -13.08 12.27 -3.40
CA PHE A 63 -12.75 13.16 -4.51
C PHE A 63 -13.64 12.86 -5.72
N LEU A 64 -13.82 11.58 -6.07
CA LEU A 64 -14.72 11.14 -7.14
C LEU A 64 -16.15 11.64 -6.95
N VAL A 65 -16.68 11.54 -5.72
CA VAL A 65 -18.05 12.00 -5.43
C VAL A 65 -18.18 13.50 -5.72
N VAL A 66 -17.17 14.31 -5.35
CA VAL A 66 -17.24 15.76 -5.54
C VAL A 66 -17.00 16.18 -6.99
N ASN A 67 -16.10 15.49 -7.69
CA ASN A 67 -15.58 15.93 -8.99
C ASN A 67 -16.13 15.14 -10.19
N GLY A 68 -16.70 13.95 -9.97
CA GLY A 68 -17.20 13.08 -11.04
C GLY A 68 -16.12 12.27 -11.78
N PHE A 69 -14.86 12.32 -11.33
CA PHE A 69 -13.75 11.53 -11.87
C PHE A 69 -12.69 11.26 -10.80
N LEU A 70 -11.81 10.29 -11.02
CA LEU A 70 -10.62 10.02 -10.21
C LEU A 70 -9.40 10.78 -10.76
N PRO A 71 -8.50 11.27 -9.88
CA PRO A 71 -7.35 12.05 -10.31
C PRO A 71 -6.30 11.18 -11.02
N CYS A 72 -5.46 11.78 -11.87
CA CYS A 72 -4.28 11.11 -12.43
C CYS A 72 -3.16 11.02 -11.38
N PRO A 73 -2.18 10.12 -11.57
CA PRO A 73 -1.00 10.09 -10.73
C PRO A 73 -0.21 11.39 -10.73
N ASP A 74 0.45 11.65 -9.60
CA ASP A 74 1.51 12.65 -9.49
C ASP A 74 2.82 12.02 -9.97
N SER A 75 3.26 12.42 -11.16
CA SER A 75 4.54 12.02 -11.75
C SER A 75 5.69 12.98 -11.43
N THR A 76 5.41 14.10 -10.75
CA THR A 76 6.37 15.17 -10.46
C THR A 76 6.78 15.26 -8.98
N GLY A 77 6.01 14.64 -8.09
CA GLY A 77 6.23 14.56 -6.64
C GLY A 77 5.76 15.80 -5.86
N ASP A 78 5.04 16.73 -6.49
CA ASP A 78 4.58 17.99 -5.91
C ASP A 78 3.22 17.88 -5.16
N GLY A 79 2.62 16.70 -5.22
CA GLY A 79 1.35 16.32 -4.62
C GLY A 79 0.12 16.62 -5.46
N LEU A 80 0.27 17.05 -6.72
CA LEU A 80 -0.83 17.35 -7.63
C LEU A 80 -0.90 16.33 -8.77
N GLU A 81 -2.11 16.07 -9.28
CA GLU A 81 -2.28 15.25 -10.47
C GLU A 81 -1.62 15.88 -11.71
N ASN A 82 -1.06 15.05 -12.59
CA ASN A 82 -0.44 15.52 -13.83
C ASN A 82 -1.23 15.08 -15.07
N ARG A 83 -1.62 16.08 -15.88
CA ARG A 83 -2.39 15.91 -17.12
C ARG A 83 -1.88 16.83 -18.21
N SER A 84 -1.79 16.28 -19.43
CA SER A 84 -1.54 17.02 -20.66
C SER A 84 -2.59 16.69 -21.69
N ASN A 85 -3.08 17.71 -22.42
CA ASN A 85 -4.15 17.54 -23.41
C ASN A 85 -5.37 16.78 -22.84
N GLN A 86 -5.70 17.02 -21.57
CA GLN A 86 -6.81 16.40 -20.83
C GLN A 86 -6.64 14.90 -20.52
N ALA A 87 -5.53 14.28 -20.92
CA ALA A 87 -5.17 12.91 -20.57
C ALA A 87 -4.14 12.85 -19.44
N CYS A 88 -4.01 11.70 -18.77
CA CYS A 88 -2.99 11.52 -17.72
C CYS A 88 -1.58 11.49 -18.33
N ASP A 89 -0.63 12.19 -17.71
CA ASP A 89 0.78 12.18 -18.17
C ASP A 89 1.48 10.84 -17.92
N ALA A 90 1.05 10.13 -16.88
CA ALA A 90 1.50 8.79 -16.52
C ALA A 90 0.33 7.97 -15.99
N VAL A 91 0.44 6.64 -16.10
CA VAL A 91 -0.54 5.69 -15.58
C VAL A 91 -0.15 5.12 -14.21
N ALA A 92 1.05 5.47 -13.73
CA ALA A 92 1.51 5.14 -12.41
C ALA A 92 2.42 6.25 -11.86
N GLY A 93 2.40 6.46 -10.55
CA GLY A 93 3.17 7.51 -9.87
C GLY A 93 2.87 7.59 -8.39
N ASP A 94 3.11 8.75 -7.80
CA ASP A 94 2.71 9.05 -6.43
C ASP A 94 1.21 9.37 -6.36
N VAL A 95 0.64 9.20 -5.17
CA VAL A 95 -0.72 9.67 -4.88
C VAL A 95 -0.79 11.21 -4.94
N PRO A 96 -1.74 11.81 -5.68
CA PRO A 96 -1.93 13.27 -5.75
C PRO A 96 -2.60 13.80 -4.46
N TYR A 97 -1.86 13.74 -3.35
CA TYR A 97 -2.39 13.91 -2.00
C TYR A 97 -3.04 15.28 -1.76
N ARG A 98 -2.58 16.34 -2.46
CA ARG A 98 -3.14 17.69 -2.31
C ARG A 98 -4.50 17.81 -2.99
N ASP A 99 -4.72 17.14 -4.12
CA ASP A 99 -6.02 17.13 -4.81
C ASP A 99 -7.07 16.38 -4.01
N ILE A 100 -6.70 15.26 -3.39
CA ILE A 100 -7.62 14.45 -2.57
C ILE A 100 -7.74 14.94 -1.12
N GLY A 101 -7.15 16.10 -0.79
CA GLY A 101 -7.31 16.76 0.51
C GLY A 101 -6.59 16.07 1.68
N LEU A 102 -5.54 15.30 1.40
CA LEU A 102 -4.68 14.68 2.39
C LEU A 102 -3.36 15.45 2.57
N ARG A 103 -2.63 15.14 3.64
CA ARG A 103 -1.25 15.62 3.83
C ARG A 103 -0.28 14.57 3.29
N LEU A 104 0.94 14.99 2.96
CA LEU A 104 2.00 14.06 2.56
C LEU A 104 2.26 12.95 3.59
N ALA A 105 2.06 13.24 4.88
CA ALA A 105 2.22 12.25 5.95
C ALA A 105 1.13 11.16 5.95
N ASP A 106 -0.05 11.44 5.39
CA ASP A 106 -1.18 10.51 5.35
C ASP A 106 -1.11 9.54 4.16
N VAL A 107 -0.26 9.85 3.17
CA VAL A 107 -0.02 9.03 1.95
C VAL A 107 1.39 8.41 1.96
N ARG A 108 1.92 8.18 3.15
CA ARG A 108 3.16 7.44 3.36
C ARG A 108 2.87 6.15 4.10
N ASP A 109 3.56 5.09 3.70
CA ASP A 109 3.54 3.83 4.44
C ASP A 109 4.27 3.96 5.79
N GLY A 110 4.17 2.96 6.66
CA GLY A 110 4.81 2.95 7.98
C GLY A 110 6.34 2.97 7.96
N PHE A 111 6.94 2.81 6.77
CA PHE A 111 8.39 2.89 6.55
C PHE A 111 8.81 4.25 5.99
N GLY A 112 7.84 5.13 5.68
CA GLY A 112 8.04 6.49 5.22
C GLY A 112 8.13 6.64 3.71
N ASN A 113 7.90 5.58 2.94
CA ASN A 113 7.81 5.65 1.49
C ASN A 113 6.46 6.24 1.08
N ARG A 114 6.41 6.88 -0.08
CA ARG A 114 5.14 7.33 -0.65
C ARG A 114 4.39 6.12 -1.20
N LEU A 115 3.07 6.14 -1.06
CA LEU A 115 2.23 5.12 -1.67
C LEU A 115 2.30 5.23 -3.20
N HIS A 116 2.47 4.08 -3.84
CA HIS A 116 2.38 3.95 -5.28
C HIS A 116 0.91 3.97 -5.69
N TYR A 117 0.59 4.70 -6.76
CA TYR A 117 -0.75 4.84 -7.31
C TYR A 117 -0.72 4.52 -8.80
N ALA A 118 -1.27 3.37 -9.17
CA ALA A 118 -1.45 2.94 -10.54
C ALA A 118 -2.91 3.03 -10.94
N ILE A 119 -3.16 3.49 -12.16
CA ILE A 119 -4.49 3.69 -12.76
C ILE A 119 -4.57 2.98 -14.10
N ASN A 120 -5.78 2.75 -14.61
CA ASN A 120 -6.00 2.06 -15.89
C ASN A 120 -4.98 2.46 -16.98
N ALA A 121 -4.34 1.48 -17.60
CA ALA A 121 -3.19 1.68 -18.50
C ALA A 121 -3.51 2.52 -19.75
N ASP A 122 -4.78 2.67 -20.11
CA ASP A 122 -5.22 3.48 -21.25
C ASP A 122 -5.63 4.90 -20.84
N ALA A 123 -5.47 5.30 -19.57
CA ALA A 123 -5.80 6.65 -19.09
C ALA A 123 -4.90 7.76 -19.66
N ALA A 124 -3.79 7.40 -20.31
CA ALA A 124 -2.98 8.33 -21.10
C ALA A 124 -3.57 8.59 -22.52
N SER A 125 -4.61 7.87 -22.92
CA SER A 125 -5.31 8.04 -24.20
C SER A 125 -6.58 8.86 -24.01
N LEU A 126 -6.63 10.07 -24.59
CA LEU A 126 -7.83 10.90 -24.55
C LEU A 126 -9.07 10.19 -25.13
N ALA A 127 -8.88 9.39 -26.19
CA ALA A 127 -9.98 8.64 -26.79
C ALA A 127 -10.56 7.60 -25.83
N ALA A 128 -9.71 6.90 -25.06
CA ALA A 128 -10.17 5.92 -24.07
C ALA A 128 -10.82 6.60 -22.86
N LEU A 129 -10.31 7.77 -22.43
CA LEU A 129 -10.94 8.56 -21.37
C LEU A 129 -12.35 9.02 -21.74
N GLN A 130 -12.58 9.37 -23.01
CA GLN A 130 -13.88 9.86 -23.50
C GLN A 130 -14.86 8.73 -23.88
N ASP A 131 -14.43 7.47 -23.82
CA ASP A 131 -15.27 6.31 -24.11
C ASP A 131 -15.92 5.78 -22.82
N ALA A 132 -17.24 5.99 -22.71
CA ALA A 132 -18.03 5.53 -21.56
C ALA A 132 -18.02 4.01 -21.38
N ASP A 133 -17.74 3.24 -22.43
CA ASP A 133 -17.63 1.79 -22.37
C ASP A 133 -16.19 1.31 -22.11
N HIS A 134 -15.26 2.23 -21.80
CA HIS A 134 -13.88 1.93 -21.40
C HIS A 134 -13.62 2.29 -19.93
N SER A 135 -12.87 1.46 -19.19
CA SER A 135 -12.55 1.74 -17.78
C SER A 135 -11.66 2.97 -17.57
N ALA A 136 -10.98 3.45 -18.61
CA ALA A 136 -10.24 4.71 -18.57
C ALA A 136 -11.16 5.91 -18.28
N SER A 137 -12.45 5.84 -18.64
CA SER A 137 -13.42 6.91 -18.39
C SER A 137 -13.62 7.28 -16.92
N PHE A 138 -13.22 6.43 -15.96
CA PHE A 138 -13.18 6.79 -14.53
C PHE A 138 -12.29 8.00 -14.24
N PHE A 139 -11.33 8.30 -15.12
CA PHE A 139 -10.33 9.36 -14.95
C PHE A 139 -10.59 10.58 -15.85
N CYS A 140 -11.69 10.64 -16.59
CA CYS A 140 -11.97 11.76 -17.49
C CYS A 140 -12.48 13.00 -16.73
N SER A 141 -11.63 14.01 -16.61
CA SER A 141 -11.96 15.27 -15.93
C SER A 141 -13.06 16.07 -16.65
N LEU A 142 -13.59 17.10 -16.01
CA LEU A 142 -14.61 17.98 -16.59
C LEU A 142 -14.21 18.53 -17.98
N ALA A 143 -12.93 18.89 -18.13
CA ALA A 143 -12.39 19.36 -19.40
C ALA A 143 -12.33 18.25 -20.45
N CYS A 144 -11.87 17.06 -20.05
CA CYS A 144 -11.87 15.85 -20.90
C CYS A 144 -13.28 15.52 -21.40
N ALA A 145 -14.29 15.64 -20.53
CA ALA A 145 -15.67 15.27 -20.83
C ALA A 145 -16.48 16.34 -21.59
N GLY A 146 -15.85 17.44 -22.01
CA GLY A 146 -16.54 18.52 -22.71
C GLY A 146 -17.59 19.26 -21.87
N GLY A 147 -17.47 19.21 -20.54
CA GLY A 147 -18.31 19.95 -19.60
C GLY A 147 -19.36 19.15 -18.84
N SER A 148 -19.46 17.83 -19.05
CA SER A 148 -20.42 16.97 -18.34
C SER A 148 -19.72 15.72 -17.79
N VAL A 149 -19.69 15.56 -16.47
CA VAL A 149 -19.13 14.40 -15.76
C VAL A 149 -20.22 13.71 -14.94
N PRO A 150 -20.09 12.39 -14.67
CA PRO A 150 -19.05 11.46 -15.12
C PRO A 150 -19.25 11.01 -16.57
N VAL A 151 -18.18 10.50 -17.19
CA VAL A 151 -18.25 9.83 -18.50
C VAL A 151 -18.65 8.36 -18.36
N PHE A 152 -18.21 7.69 -17.29
CA PHE A 152 -18.57 6.31 -17.00
C PHE A 152 -20.04 6.17 -16.58
N GLY A 153 -20.59 4.97 -16.76
CA GLY A 153 -21.94 4.59 -16.36
C GLY A 153 -21.98 3.20 -15.72
N LEU A 154 -23.19 2.67 -15.55
CA LEU A 154 -23.38 1.32 -14.98
C LEU A 154 -22.76 0.21 -15.83
N SER A 155 -22.75 0.35 -17.15
CA SER A 155 -22.19 -0.64 -18.10
C SER A 155 -20.67 -0.60 -18.24
N THR A 156 -20.00 0.49 -17.84
CA THR A 156 -18.54 0.63 -17.98
C THR A 156 -17.81 -0.54 -17.33
N PRO A 157 -16.90 -1.25 -18.03
CA PRO A 157 -16.14 -2.34 -17.45
C PRO A 157 -15.31 -1.90 -16.22
N PRO A 158 -14.91 -2.83 -15.33
CA PRO A 158 -15.26 -4.24 -15.32
C PRO A 158 -16.74 -4.52 -14.99
N THR A 159 -17.25 -5.59 -15.59
CA THR A 159 -18.51 -6.26 -15.27
C THR A 159 -18.23 -7.76 -15.05
N ALA A 160 -19.25 -8.56 -14.73
CA ALA A 160 -19.06 -9.99 -14.51
C ALA A 160 -18.53 -10.75 -15.75
N SER A 161 -18.74 -10.22 -16.95
CA SER A 161 -18.35 -10.85 -18.23
C SER A 161 -17.20 -10.14 -18.95
N ASP A 162 -16.70 -9.05 -18.40
CA ASP A 162 -15.67 -8.22 -19.01
C ASP A 162 -14.80 -7.59 -17.92
N SER A 163 -13.53 -7.99 -17.82
CA SER A 163 -12.59 -7.43 -16.84
C SER A 163 -12.13 -5.99 -17.19
N GLY A 164 -12.44 -5.50 -18.39
CA GLY A 164 -12.07 -4.19 -18.89
C GLY A 164 -10.60 -4.09 -19.30
N THR A 165 -10.34 -3.59 -20.50
CA THR A 165 -8.98 -3.38 -21.02
C THR A 165 -8.23 -2.34 -20.18
N GLY A 166 -6.94 -2.59 -19.96
CA GLY A 166 -6.05 -1.71 -19.21
C GLY A 166 -6.21 -1.78 -17.67
N ASN A 167 -7.15 -2.57 -17.15
CA ASN A 167 -7.28 -2.78 -15.71
C ASN A 167 -6.25 -3.80 -15.19
N TYR A 168 -5.94 -3.70 -13.91
CA TYR A 168 -4.94 -4.52 -13.24
C TYR A 168 -5.52 -5.76 -12.58
N ALA A 169 -4.68 -6.77 -12.40
CA ALA A 169 -5.01 -7.95 -11.63
C ALA A 169 -3.97 -8.23 -10.54
N VAL A 170 -4.44 -8.52 -9.33
CA VAL A 170 -3.58 -8.90 -8.20
C VAL A 170 -3.67 -10.41 -8.01
N CYS A 171 -2.54 -11.09 -8.13
CA CYS A 171 -2.46 -12.52 -7.93
C CYS A 171 -2.73 -12.92 -6.48
N ALA A 172 -3.20 -14.16 -6.31
CA ALA A 172 -3.32 -14.80 -5.01
C ALA A 172 -1.93 -15.20 -4.47
N SER A 173 -1.82 -15.25 -3.14
CA SER A 173 -0.60 -15.63 -2.43
C SER A 173 -0.12 -17.05 -2.75
N GLY A 174 1.20 -17.23 -2.80
CA GLY A 174 1.84 -18.55 -2.84
C GLY A 174 2.22 -19.09 -4.23
N GLY A 175 1.94 -18.33 -5.30
CA GLY A 175 2.46 -18.63 -6.64
C GLY A 175 3.90 -18.12 -6.82
N PRO A 176 4.76 -18.82 -7.59
CA PRO A 176 6.15 -18.39 -7.85
C PRO A 176 6.25 -17.17 -8.79
N ALA A 177 5.16 -16.79 -9.45
CA ALA A 177 5.07 -15.65 -10.35
C ALA A 177 3.62 -15.13 -10.40
N CYS A 178 3.45 -13.87 -10.81
CA CYS A 178 2.15 -13.35 -11.21
C CYS A 178 2.13 -13.13 -12.73
N ASN A 179 1.17 -13.76 -13.41
CA ASN A 179 0.95 -13.56 -14.84
C ASN A 179 -0.50 -13.92 -15.19
N GLY A 180 -0.86 -13.83 -16.47
CA GLY A 180 -2.23 -14.11 -16.95
C GLY A 180 -2.78 -15.51 -16.62
N ALA A 181 -1.93 -16.51 -16.33
CA ALA A 181 -2.37 -17.85 -15.93
C ALA A 181 -2.48 -18.05 -14.40
N SER A 182 -1.93 -17.12 -13.61
CA SER A 182 -1.97 -17.20 -12.15
C SER A 182 -3.37 -16.99 -11.60
N GLN A 183 -3.70 -17.64 -10.49
CA GLN A 183 -4.94 -17.39 -9.76
C GLN A 183 -4.97 -15.94 -9.29
N LYS A 184 -6.08 -15.24 -9.54
CA LYS A 184 -6.28 -13.83 -9.19
C LYS A 184 -7.11 -13.73 -7.91
N GLN A 185 -6.65 -12.91 -6.97
CA GLN A 185 -7.44 -12.52 -5.80
C GLN A 185 -8.28 -11.28 -6.10
N MET A 186 -7.73 -10.36 -6.90
CA MET A 186 -8.44 -9.20 -7.44
C MET A 186 -8.24 -9.18 -8.96
N ASP A 187 -9.30 -8.98 -9.72
CA ASP A 187 -9.24 -8.90 -11.19
C ASP A 187 -10.06 -7.70 -11.69
N GLY A 188 -9.60 -7.05 -12.76
CA GLY A 188 -10.25 -5.88 -13.34
C GLY A 188 -10.20 -4.64 -12.45
N MET A 189 -9.13 -4.42 -11.68
CA MET A 189 -9.01 -3.21 -10.84
C MET A 189 -8.59 -2.00 -11.69
N PRO A 190 -9.42 -0.94 -11.83
CA PRO A 190 -9.01 0.29 -12.51
C PRO A 190 -7.96 1.09 -11.73
N VAL A 191 -7.79 0.82 -10.44
CA VAL A 191 -6.77 1.45 -9.58
C VAL A 191 -6.15 0.39 -8.68
N VAL A 192 -4.83 0.46 -8.53
CA VAL A 192 -4.07 -0.29 -7.53
C VAL A 192 -3.22 0.69 -6.72
N LEU A 193 -3.30 0.59 -5.39
CA LEU A 193 -2.43 1.28 -4.45
C LEU A 193 -1.45 0.26 -3.85
N VAL A 194 -0.17 0.62 -3.77
CA VAL A 194 0.86 -0.23 -3.17
C VAL A 194 1.64 0.53 -2.10
N ALA A 195 1.80 -0.11 -0.93
CA ALA A 195 2.80 0.25 0.06
C ALA A 195 3.98 -0.71 -0.09
N PHE A 196 5.14 -0.19 -0.49
CA PHE A 196 6.34 -0.99 -0.74
C PHE A 196 7.17 -1.29 0.51
N ASN A 197 6.76 -0.74 1.66
CA ASN A 197 7.27 -1.08 2.98
C ASN A 197 8.81 -1.10 3.08
N GLN A 198 9.43 -2.17 3.56
CA GLN A 198 10.87 -2.16 3.91
C GLN A 198 11.78 -1.78 2.74
N ARG A 199 11.41 -2.13 1.51
CA ARG A 199 12.22 -1.96 0.31
C ARG A 199 11.68 -0.88 -0.63
N GLY A 200 10.78 -0.02 -0.14
CA GLY A 200 10.20 1.08 -0.91
C GLY A 200 11.19 2.11 -1.46
N GLN A 201 12.37 2.26 -0.85
CA GLN A 201 13.44 3.15 -1.34
C GLN A 201 14.36 2.48 -2.38
N GLU A 202 14.30 1.16 -2.54
CA GLU A 202 15.09 0.45 -3.54
C GLU A 202 14.47 0.64 -4.93
N GLY A 203 15.33 0.79 -5.94
CA GLY A 203 14.90 0.78 -7.33
C GLY A 203 14.29 -0.57 -7.69
N CYS A 204 13.34 -0.59 -8.64
CA CYS A 204 12.56 -1.80 -8.91
C CYS A 204 13.43 -3.04 -9.23
N GLN A 205 14.52 -2.86 -9.97
CA GLN A 205 15.44 -3.93 -10.35
C GLN A 205 16.30 -4.46 -9.19
N ASP A 206 16.42 -3.69 -8.11
CA ASP A 206 17.23 -4.06 -6.93
C ASP A 206 16.43 -4.85 -5.91
N ARG A 207 15.10 -4.95 -6.07
CA ARG A 207 14.19 -5.65 -5.16
C ARG A 207 14.20 -7.16 -5.39
N PRO A 208 13.73 -7.97 -4.42
CA PRO A 208 13.47 -9.40 -4.61
C PRO A 208 12.49 -9.65 -5.76
N VAL A 209 12.63 -10.77 -6.49
CA VAL A 209 11.82 -11.10 -7.68
C VAL A 209 10.31 -10.88 -7.45
N GLN A 210 9.80 -11.30 -6.30
CA GLN A 210 8.38 -11.17 -5.97
C GLN A 210 7.90 -9.72 -5.79
N GLU A 211 8.77 -8.81 -5.40
CA GLU A 211 8.47 -7.38 -5.24
C GLU A 211 8.77 -6.57 -6.50
N GLN A 212 9.64 -7.08 -7.37
CA GLN A 212 9.83 -6.48 -8.70
C GLN A 212 8.50 -6.47 -9.48
N GLU A 213 7.69 -7.52 -9.30
CA GLU A 213 6.35 -7.60 -9.90
C GLU A 213 5.49 -6.36 -9.59
N ASN A 214 5.60 -5.80 -8.38
CA ASN A 214 4.75 -4.67 -7.98
C ASN A 214 5.24 -3.31 -8.51
N CYS A 215 6.31 -3.29 -9.30
CA CYS A 215 6.91 -2.05 -9.81
C CYS A 215 7.47 -2.14 -11.24
N ASP A 216 7.32 -3.28 -11.93
CA ASP A 216 7.87 -3.49 -13.27
C ASP A 216 7.08 -2.79 -14.38
N GLY A 217 5.88 -2.29 -14.03
CA GLY A 217 5.03 -1.48 -14.89
C GLY A 217 4.07 -2.29 -15.76
N ASP A 218 3.94 -3.60 -15.53
CA ASP A 218 2.97 -4.43 -16.24
C ASP A 218 1.57 -4.40 -15.58
N ALA A 219 0.66 -5.27 -16.04
CA ALA A 219 -0.74 -5.29 -15.59
C ALA A 219 -0.97 -6.11 -14.30
N PHE A 220 0.08 -6.66 -13.72
CA PHE A 220 0.02 -7.68 -12.68
C PHE A 220 0.71 -7.21 -11.41
N TYR A 221 0.10 -7.55 -10.29
CA TYR A 221 0.67 -7.29 -8.96
C TYR A 221 0.61 -8.59 -8.17
N TRP A 222 1.59 -8.81 -7.31
CA TRP A 222 1.65 -9.99 -6.46
C TRP A 222 1.51 -9.61 -4.99
N GLN A 223 0.65 -10.33 -4.27
CA GLN A 223 0.54 -10.23 -2.82
C GLN A 223 0.94 -11.57 -2.19
N GLY A 224 1.94 -11.56 -1.33
CA GLY A 224 2.57 -12.76 -0.78
C GLY A 224 2.13 -13.16 0.62
N GLY A 225 1.48 -12.27 1.39
CA GLY A 225 1.07 -12.54 2.77
C GLY A 225 2.22 -12.96 3.68
N TYR A 226 3.34 -12.22 3.65
CA TYR A 226 4.58 -12.55 4.38
C TYR A 226 5.24 -13.87 3.96
N ALA A 227 5.09 -14.29 2.70
CA ALA A 227 5.80 -15.43 2.16
C ALA A 227 7.33 -15.21 2.12
N PRO A 228 8.15 -16.24 2.34
CA PRO A 228 9.60 -16.14 2.16
C PRO A 228 9.99 -15.70 0.74
N LEU A 229 10.98 -14.82 0.66
CA LEU A 229 11.56 -14.39 -0.61
C LEU A 229 12.33 -15.55 -1.25
N SER A 230 12.28 -15.64 -2.58
CA SER A 230 12.86 -16.78 -3.31
C SER A 230 14.37 -16.65 -3.54
N ASP A 231 14.86 -15.41 -3.52
CA ASP A 231 16.17 -15.00 -4.01
C ASP A 231 17.01 -14.25 -2.98
N ARG A 232 16.44 -13.92 -1.80
CA ARG A 232 17.12 -13.23 -0.69
C ARG A 232 16.56 -13.67 0.68
N ASP A 233 17.31 -13.38 1.74
CA ASP A 233 16.79 -13.54 3.11
C ASP A 233 15.73 -12.48 3.40
N GLY A 234 14.59 -12.90 3.95
CA GLY A 234 13.49 -12.01 4.31
C GLY A 234 12.12 -12.56 3.91
N LEU A 235 11.09 -11.75 4.16
CA LEU A 235 9.72 -12.03 3.78
C LEU A 235 9.25 -10.94 2.82
N PHE A 236 8.42 -11.32 1.87
CA PHE A 236 7.66 -10.37 1.06
C PHE A 236 6.78 -9.52 1.97
N ASP A 237 6.84 -8.21 1.82
CA ASP A 237 6.17 -7.31 2.74
C ASP A 237 5.37 -6.20 2.07
N ASP A 238 5.30 -6.13 0.74
CA ASP A 238 4.42 -5.15 0.08
C ASP A 238 2.94 -5.40 0.42
N GLU A 239 2.20 -4.30 0.63
CA GLU A 239 0.76 -4.34 0.86
C GLU A 239 0.03 -3.65 -0.29
N ILE A 240 -1.07 -4.27 -0.74
CA ILE A 240 -1.79 -3.84 -1.94
C ILE A 240 -3.27 -3.66 -1.63
N VAL A 241 -3.82 -2.54 -2.09
CA VAL A 241 -5.27 -2.26 -2.05
C VAL A 241 -5.75 -1.86 -3.45
N GLY A 242 -6.68 -2.62 -4.01
CA GLY A 242 -7.39 -2.25 -5.24
C GLY A 242 -8.58 -1.33 -4.97
N VAL A 243 -8.90 -0.45 -5.91
CA VAL A 243 -10.22 0.22 -5.97
C VAL A 243 -10.98 -0.39 -7.13
N SER A 244 -12.06 -1.11 -6.81
CA SER A 244 -12.90 -1.73 -7.83
C SER A 244 -13.83 -0.71 -8.50
N ALA A 245 -14.22 -0.95 -9.75
CA ALA A 245 -15.20 -0.09 -10.41
C ALA A 245 -16.58 -0.10 -9.73
N TYR A 246 -16.94 -1.16 -9.02
CA TYR A 246 -18.18 -1.16 -8.22
C TYR A 246 -18.09 -0.21 -7.03
N GLU A 247 -16.92 -0.07 -6.41
CA GLU A 247 -16.72 0.95 -5.38
C GLU A 247 -16.85 2.35 -5.98
N VAL A 248 -16.20 2.60 -7.13
CA VAL A 248 -16.33 3.87 -7.88
C VAL A 248 -17.80 4.21 -8.18
N LYS A 249 -18.51 3.31 -8.87
CA LYS A 249 -19.92 3.51 -9.26
C LYS A 249 -20.84 3.66 -8.04
N SER A 250 -20.69 2.80 -7.03
CA SER A 250 -21.57 2.81 -5.87
C SER A 250 -21.36 4.04 -4.98
N HIS A 251 -20.12 4.51 -4.81
CA HIS A 251 -19.85 5.75 -4.08
C HIS A 251 -20.45 6.96 -4.78
N TYR A 252 -20.33 7.02 -6.11
CA TYR A 252 -20.93 8.09 -6.89
C TYR A 252 -22.46 8.08 -6.80
N LEU A 253 -23.11 6.92 -7.05
CA LEU A 253 -24.57 6.78 -7.01
C LEU A 253 -25.21 7.06 -5.66
N LYS A 254 -24.56 6.70 -4.56
CA LYS A 254 -25.06 7.00 -3.19
C LYS A 254 -25.26 8.50 -2.97
N ASN A 255 -24.46 9.33 -3.62
CA ASN A 255 -24.50 10.78 -3.48
C ASN A 255 -25.20 11.48 -4.68
N HIS A 256 -25.34 10.78 -5.81
CA HIS A 256 -26.00 11.27 -7.03
C HIS A 256 -27.02 10.24 -7.55
N PRO A 257 -28.22 10.15 -6.94
CA PRO A 257 -29.24 9.20 -7.39
C PRO A 257 -29.64 9.46 -8.85
N GLY A 258 -29.44 8.45 -9.71
CA GLY A 258 -29.70 8.55 -11.16
C GLY A 258 -28.60 9.27 -11.96
N GLY A 259 -27.41 9.45 -11.38
CA GLY A 259 -26.28 10.13 -12.02
C GLY A 259 -25.39 9.23 -12.90
N LEU A 260 -25.70 7.92 -13.03
CA LEU A 260 -25.02 6.93 -13.90
C LEU A 260 -26.03 6.12 -14.71
#